data_AF-A0AAU5ACU3-F1
#
_entry.id   AF-A0AAU5ACU3-F1
#
_cell.length_a   1.000
_cell.length_b   1.000
_cell.length_c   1.000
_cell.angle_alpha   90.00
_cell.angle_beta   90.00
_cell.angle_gamma   90.00
#
_symmetry.space_group_name_H-M   'P 1'
#
loop_
_entity.id
_entity.type
_entity.pdbx_description
1 polymer ?
#
loop_
_entity_poly.entity_id
_entity_poly.type
_entity_poly.pdbx_seq_one_letter_code
_entity_poly.pdbx_strand_id
1 'polypeptide(L)'
;MAVSCQEQAERVEETVLQPIDQWVEGQEQRCRDEPCNWWTLCLNKLFCWIVVVLVKVSLWITTIVVRWVYRTVCTVVTVVVGLVALLFGNSDMLFQALKDLWTLAKDGFYSAIGTVIFVALRIVDLVQTVLRLQPAKRRLTEDEREILRPIFGESLNYGSIELVVGRIGILTAFREAAFTMGYTIYLPTYSEQTLVHECVHTWQFEFGGFRYIGSSALHQLDGLVFSPGYNPYRWRPRMDAGDSWFALRSVEAQAKFIEDVYADGIFHFSDLETADDMSPGSFFREDDSGSNSFVPYTQQANDAWRILRTR
;
A
#
# COMPACT_ATOMS: atom_id res chain seq x y z
N MET A 1 -16.12 -27.48 -18.33
CA MET A 1 -15.61 -26.34 -17.53
C MET A 1 -14.41 -25.65 -18.15
N ALA A 2 -13.41 -26.36 -18.72
CA ALA A 2 -12.27 -25.72 -19.41
C ALA A 2 -12.68 -24.75 -20.56
N VAL A 3 -13.76 -25.08 -21.29
CA VAL A 3 -14.31 -24.21 -22.35
C VAL A 3 -14.83 -22.86 -21.81
N SER A 4 -15.39 -22.84 -20.59
CA SER A 4 -15.94 -21.62 -19.99
C SER A 4 -14.87 -20.61 -19.58
N CYS A 5 -13.68 -21.09 -19.19
CA CYS A 5 -12.54 -20.22 -18.88
C CYS A 5 -11.97 -19.57 -20.14
N GLN A 6 -11.83 -20.31 -21.24
CA GLN A 6 -11.34 -19.74 -22.50
C GLN A 6 -12.32 -18.69 -23.05
N GLU A 7 -13.61 -18.97 -23.02
CA GLU A 7 -14.65 -18.05 -23.50
C GLU A 7 -14.71 -16.76 -22.67
N GLN A 8 -14.52 -16.85 -21.36
CA GLN A 8 -14.44 -15.66 -20.51
C GLN A 8 -13.12 -14.89 -20.64
N ALA A 9 -12.00 -15.57 -20.91
CA ALA A 9 -10.75 -14.90 -21.22
C ALA A 9 -10.85 -14.08 -22.51
N GLU A 10 -11.42 -14.66 -23.58
CA GLU A 10 -11.70 -13.95 -24.84
C GLU A 10 -12.64 -12.76 -24.61
N ARG A 11 -13.70 -12.93 -23.82
CA ARG A 11 -14.63 -11.83 -23.53
C ARG A 11 -13.96 -10.70 -22.76
N VAL A 12 -13.06 -10.98 -21.82
CA VAL A 12 -12.29 -9.94 -21.11
C VAL A 12 -11.33 -9.23 -22.05
N GLU A 13 -10.67 -9.96 -22.95
CA GLU A 13 -9.76 -9.40 -23.95
C GLU A 13 -10.48 -8.47 -24.93
N GLU A 14 -11.65 -8.89 -25.45
CA GLU A 14 -12.45 -8.07 -26.35
C GLU A 14 -13.15 -6.89 -25.66
N THR A 15 -13.69 -7.08 -24.46
CA THR A 15 -14.53 -6.06 -23.80
C THR A 15 -13.71 -5.02 -23.04
N VAL A 16 -12.55 -5.41 -22.50
CA VAL A 16 -11.75 -4.54 -21.63
C VAL A 16 -10.46 -4.11 -22.30
N LEU A 17 -9.72 -5.01 -22.95
CA LEU A 17 -8.38 -4.69 -23.46
C LEU A 17 -8.42 -3.93 -24.80
N GLN A 18 -9.19 -4.40 -25.78
CA GLN A 18 -9.28 -3.75 -27.10
C GLN A 18 -9.73 -2.27 -27.06
N PRO A 19 -10.76 -1.87 -26.29
CA PRO A 19 -11.18 -0.48 -26.25
C PRO A 19 -10.11 0.44 -25.64
N ILE A 20 -9.32 -0.08 -24.71
CA ILE A 20 -8.24 0.69 -24.11
C ILE A 20 -7.09 0.84 -25.10
N ASP A 21 -6.69 -0.22 -25.80
CA ASP A 21 -5.65 -0.14 -26.85
C ASP A 21 -5.99 0.92 -27.90
N GLN A 22 -7.23 0.92 -28.39
CA GLN A 22 -7.71 1.93 -29.34
C GLN A 22 -7.67 3.35 -28.76
N TRP A 23 -8.01 3.52 -27.48
CA TRP A 23 -7.90 4.82 -26.81
C TRP A 23 -6.45 5.28 -26.69
N VAL A 24 -5.50 4.37 -26.38
CA VAL A 24 -4.07 4.68 -26.28
C VAL A 24 -3.50 5.10 -27.63
N GLU A 25 -3.82 4.37 -28.70
CA GLU A 25 -3.42 4.74 -30.06
C GLU A 25 -3.97 6.12 -30.45
N GLY A 26 -5.22 6.41 -30.09
CA GLY A 26 -5.82 7.73 -30.28
C GLY A 26 -5.11 8.84 -29.51
N GLN A 27 -4.66 8.59 -28.28
CA GLN A 27 -3.86 9.55 -27.52
C GLN A 27 -2.47 9.75 -28.12
N GLU A 28 -1.81 8.69 -28.58
CA GLU A 28 -0.51 8.78 -29.26
C GLU A 28 -0.60 9.63 -30.53
N GLN A 29 -1.67 9.43 -31.30
CA GLN A 29 -1.90 10.20 -32.52
C GLN A 29 -2.16 11.68 -32.22
N ARG A 30 -3.02 11.97 -31.22
CA ARG A 30 -3.22 13.34 -30.72
C ARG A 30 -1.92 13.99 -30.23
N CYS A 31 -1.12 13.26 -29.47
CA CYS A 31 0.19 13.73 -28.98
C CYS A 31 1.19 14.00 -30.09
N ARG A 32 1.15 13.21 -31.17
CA ARG A 32 2.00 13.39 -32.34
C ARG A 32 1.59 14.61 -33.16
N ASP A 33 0.28 14.84 -33.28
CA ASP A 33 -0.33 15.89 -34.11
C ASP A 33 -0.39 17.25 -33.38
N GLU A 34 -0.24 17.28 -32.05
CA GLU A 34 -0.17 18.53 -31.31
C GLU A 34 1.08 19.37 -31.70
N PRO A 35 0.90 20.65 -32.06
CA PRO A 35 2.01 21.51 -32.44
C PRO A 35 2.94 21.77 -31.23
N CYS A 36 4.25 21.81 -31.47
CA CYS A 36 5.19 22.16 -30.41
C CYS A 36 4.92 23.60 -29.95
N ASN A 37 4.66 23.76 -28.65
CA ASN A 37 4.62 25.07 -28.06
C ASN A 37 6.04 25.54 -27.73
N TRP A 38 6.60 26.34 -28.63
CA TRP A 38 7.98 26.82 -28.58
C TRP A 38 8.27 27.67 -27.33
N TRP A 39 7.27 28.39 -26.82
CA TRP A 39 7.37 29.17 -25.57
C TRP A 39 7.62 28.31 -24.33
N THR A 40 7.32 27.01 -24.41
CA THR A 40 7.58 26.02 -23.35
C THR A 40 8.68 25.04 -23.74
N LEU A 41 9.58 25.38 -24.69
CA LEU A 41 10.67 24.50 -25.14
C LEU A 41 10.20 23.11 -25.62
N CYS A 42 9.02 23.03 -26.27
CA CYS A 42 8.37 21.76 -26.63
C CYS A 42 8.12 20.79 -25.45
N LEU A 43 8.08 21.27 -24.20
CA LEU A 43 7.78 20.44 -23.03
C LEU A 43 6.41 19.77 -23.13
N ASN A 44 5.45 20.36 -23.86
CA ASN A 44 4.16 19.73 -24.13
C ASN A 44 4.33 18.37 -24.84
N LYS A 45 5.21 18.29 -25.84
CA LYS A 45 5.47 17.08 -26.60
C LYS A 45 6.22 16.03 -25.78
N LEU A 46 7.18 16.46 -24.95
CA LEU A 46 7.88 15.58 -24.02
C LEU A 46 6.91 15.00 -22.99
N PHE A 47 6.05 15.84 -22.41
CA PHE A 47 5.03 15.42 -21.45
C PHE A 47 4.04 14.43 -22.09
N CYS A 48 3.56 14.73 -23.30
CA CYS A 48 2.67 13.83 -24.05
C CYS A 48 3.33 12.48 -24.31
N TRP A 49 4.61 12.46 -24.71
CA TRP A 49 5.37 11.23 -24.90
C TRP A 49 5.52 10.43 -23.60
N ILE A 50 5.84 11.09 -22.48
CA ILE A 50 5.93 10.45 -21.16
C ILE A 50 4.59 9.82 -20.76
N VAL A 51 3.48 10.55 -20.94
CA VAL A 51 2.14 10.04 -20.63
C VAL A 51 1.80 8.83 -21.49
N VAL A 52 2.03 8.88 -22.80
CA VAL A 52 1.79 7.75 -23.71
C VAL A 52 2.62 6.53 -23.32
N VAL A 53 3.92 6.72 -23.04
CA VAL A 53 4.79 5.62 -22.61
C VAL A 53 4.33 5.03 -21.29
N LEU A 54 3.99 5.87 -20.31
CA LEU A 54 3.51 5.43 -19.01
C LEU A 54 2.20 4.63 -19.15
N VAL A 55 1.26 5.13 -19.96
CA VAL A 55 0.01 4.43 -20.25
C VAL A 55 0.28 3.10 -20.95
N LYS A 56 1.11 3.06 -22.00
CA LYS A 56 1.49 1.81 -22.69
C LYS A 56 2.13 0.80 -21.75
N VAL A 57 3.05 1.24 -20.90
CA VAL A 57 3.69 0.38 -19.90
C VAL A 57 2.66 -0.13 -18.90
N SER A 58 1.79 0.74 -18.38
CA SER A 58 0.74 0.33 -17.43
C SER A 58 -0.23 -0.67 -18.04
N LEU A 59 -0.59 -0.51 -19.32
CA LEU A 59 -1.49 -1.39 -20.04
C LEU A 59 -0.83 -2.73 -20.37
N TRP A 60 0.43 -2.69 -20.81
CA TRP A 60 1.23 -3.88 -21.08
C TRP A 60 1.40 -4.73 -19.81
N ILE A 61 1.64 -4.10 -18.66
CA ILE A 61 1.72 -4.85 -17.41
C ILE A 61 0.33 -5.35 -17.00
N THR A 62 -0.72 -4.52 -17.09
CA THR A 62 -2.10 -4.94 -16.75
C THR A 62 -2.53 -6.15 -17.59
N THR A 63 -2.25 -6.17 -18.89
CA THR A 63 -2.58 -7.27 -19.79
C THR A 63 -1.79 -8.54 -19.43
N ILE A 64 -0.50 -8.42 -19.16
CA ILE A 64 0.32 -9.55 -18.67
C ILE A 64 -0.26 -10.13 -17.39
N VAL A 65 -0.57 -9.26 -16.42
CA VAL A 65 -1.04 -9.66 -15.10
C VAL A 65 -2.40 -10.31 -15.19
N VAL A 66 -3.37 -9.69 -15.87
CA VAL A 66 -4.71 -10.25 -16.05
C VAL A 66 -4.61 -11.62 -16.72
N ARG A 67 -3.82 -11.74 -17.79
CA ARG A 67 -3.65 -13.01 -18.50
C ARG A 67 -3.00 -14.08 -17.64
N TRP A 68 -1.99 -13.73 -16.85
CA TRP A 68 -1.29 -14.68 -15.99
C TRP A 68 -2.14 -15.11 -14.79
N VAL A 69 -2.82 -14.17 -14.14
CA VAL A 69 -3.77 -14.45 -13.05
C VAL A 69 -4.89 -15.34 -13.54
N TYR A 70 -5.52 -15.00 -14.68
CA TYR A 70 -6.62 -15.78 -15.22
C TYR A 70 -6.19 -17.21 -15.57
N ARG A 71 -5.04 -17.36 -16.24
CA ARG A 71 -4.48 -18.67 -16.58
C ARG A 71 -4.15 -19.50 -15.34
N THR A 72 -3.49 -18.91 -14.37
CA THR A 72 -3.11 -19.58 -13.13
C THR A 72 -4.35 -19.99 -12.33
N VAL A 73 -5.33 -19.10 -12.16
CA VAL A 73 -6.59 -19.40 -11.48
C VAL A 73 -7.34 -20.54 -12.19
N CYS A 74 -7.53 -20.45 -13.52
CA CYS A 74 -8.25 -21.50 -14.25
C CYS A 74 -7.53 -22.85 -14.23
N THR A 75 -6.19 -22.87 -14.37
CA THR A 75 -5.41 -24.11 -14.28
C THR A 75 -5.51 -24.72 -12.89
N VAL A 76 -5.32 -23.92 -11.84
CA VAL A 76 -5.33 -24.45 -10.48
C VAL A 76 -6.74 -24.89 -10.05
N VAL A 77 -7.79 -24.11 -10.36
CA VAL A 77 -9.18 -24.52 -10.08
C VAL A 77 -9.51 -25.83 -10.80
N THR A 78 -9.10 -25.99 -12.07
CA THR A 78 -9.36 -27.22 -12.82
C THR A 78 -8.62 -28.42 -12.21
N VAL A 79 -7.36 -28.25 -11.82
CA VAL A 79 -6.54 -29.30 -11.19
C VAL A 79 -7.08 -29.67 -9.81
N VAL A 80 -7.45 -28.68 -8.99
CA VAL A 80 -7.99 -28.89 -7.63
C VAL A 80 -9.37 -29.56 -7.71
N VAL A 81 -10.29 -29.06 -8.53
CA VAL A 81 -11.60 -29.70 -8.73
C VAL A 81 -11.44 -31.12 -9.25
N GLY A 82 -10.51 -31.35 -10.17
CA GLY A 82 -10.20 -32.68 -10.70
C GLY A 82 -9.66 -33.63 -9.62
N LEU A 83 -8.68 -33.19 -8.82
CA LEU A 83 -8.08 -33.98 -7.74
C LEU A 83 -9.07 -34.25 -6.61
N VAL A 84 -9.88 -33.27 -6.23
CA VAL A 84 -10.86 -33.42 -5.14
C VAL A 84 -12.01 -34.34 -5.55
N ALA A 85 -12.53 -34.21 -6.78
CA ALA A 85 -13.52 -35.14 -7.31
C ALA A 85 -13.00 -36.58 -7.37
N LEU A 86 -11.69 -36.76 -7.57
CA LEU A 86 -11.03 -38.05 -7.68
C LEU A 86 -10.73 -38.67 -6.30
N LEU A 87 -10.48 -37.83 -5.30
CA LEU A 87 -9.97 -38.29 -4.01
C LEU A 87 -11.07 -38.44 -2.95
N PHE A 88 -11.90 -37.42 -2.68
CA PHE A 88 -12.77 -37.45 -1.50
C PHE A 88 -14.01 -36.57 -1.68
N GLY A 89 -15.21 -37.17 -1.65
CA GLY A 89 -16.50 -36.47 -1.58
C GLY A 89 -16.77 -35.77 -0.24
N ASN A 90 -15.75 -35.16 0.38
CA ASN A 90 -15.84 -34.46 1.65
C ASN A 90 -15.65 -32.95 1.44
N SER A 91 -16.71 -32.17 1.72
CA SER A 91 -16.85 -30.77 1.30
C SER A 91 -15.99 -29.76 2.07
N ASP A 92 -15.61 -30.08 3.30
CA ASP A 92 -15.00 -29.09 4.21
C ASP A 92 -13.55 -28.80 3.86
N MET A 93 -12.81 -29.83 3.46
CA MET A 93 -11.43 -29.71 2.98
C MET A 93 -11.36 -28.97 1.64
N LEU A 94 -12.39 -29.12 0.80
CA LEU A 94 -12.52 -28.38 -0.46
C LEU A 94 -12.72 -26.89 -0.22
N PHE A 95 -13.55 -26.52 0.77
CA PHE A 95 -13.78 -25.12 1.09
C PHE A 95 -12.52 -24.41 1.59
N GLN A 96 -11.72 -25.08 2.44
CA GLN A 96 -10.43 -24.56 2.89
C GLN A 96 -9.44 -24.40 1.74
N ALA A 97 -9.27 -25.44 0.91
CA ALA A 97 -8.37 -25.37 -0.25
C ALA A 97 -8.77 -24.26 -1.25
N LEU A 98 -10.07 -24.05 -1.47
CA LEU A 98 -10.57 -22.95 -2.31
C LEU A 98 -10.29 -21.58 -1.68
N LYS A 99 -10.43 -21.44 -0.36
CA LYS A 99 -10.14 -20.19 0.35
C LYS A 99 -8.65 -19.86 0.31
N ASP A 100 -7.79 -20.85 0.48
CA ASP A 100 -6.34 -20.68 0.41
C ASP A 100 -5.91 -20.30 -1.02
N LEU A 101 -6.48 -20.98 -2.02
CA LEU A 101 -6.23 -20.66 -3.43
C LEU A 101 -6.70 -19.26 -3.80
N TRP A 102 -7.89 -18.87 -3.32
CA TRP A 102 -8.42 -17.53 -3.52
C TRP A 102 -7.49 -16.48 -2.89
N THR A 103 -6.96 -16.76 -1.70
CA THR A 103 -6.02 -15.86 -1.01
C THR A 103 -4.72 -15.71 -1.81
N LEU A 104 -4.15 -16.81 -2.31
CA LEU A 104 -2.96 -16.78 -3.16
C LEU A 104 -3.19 -16.02 -4.47
N ALA A 105 -4.33 -16.23 -5.13
CA ALA A 105 -4.68 -15.51 -6.35
C ALA A 105 -4.82 -14.01 -6.10
N LYS A 106 -5.48 -13.64 -5.00
CA LYS A 106 -5.65 -12.26 -4.56
C LYS A 106 -4.31 -11.59 -4.24
N ASP A 107 -3.43 -12.30 -3.53
CA ASP A 107 -2.09 -11.81 -3.19
C ASP A 107 -1.22 -11.61 -4.44
N GLY A 108 -1.27 -12.55 -5.40
CA GLY A 108 -0.59 -12.43 -6.69
C GLY A 108 -1.08 -11.22 -7.49
N PHE A 109 -2.39 -11.02 -7.54
CA PHE A 109 -3.02 -9.87 -8.20
C PHE A 109 -2.60 -8.53 -7.56
N TYR A 110 -2.59 -8.44 -6.23
CA TYR A 110 -2.17 -7.23 -5.52
C TYR A 110 -0.68 -6.93 -5.69
N SER A 111 0.18 -7.95 -5.62
CA SER A 111 1.61 -7.77 -5.87
C SER A 111 1.89 -7.21 -7.27
N ALA A 112 1.17 -7.74 -8.26
CA ALA A 112 1.29 -7.30 -9.63
C ALA A 112 0.83 -5.84 -9.84
N ILE A 113 -0.36 -5.48 -9.34
CA ILE A 113 -0.85 -4.09 -9.40
C ILE A 113 0.10 -3.15 -8.65
N GLY A 114 0.54 -3.53 -7.46
CA GLY A 114 1.48 -2.75 -6.67
C GLY A 114 2.79 -2.48 -7.40
N THR A 115 3.29 -3.46 -8.15
CA THR A 115 4.48 -3.30 -9.00
C THR A 115 4.26 -2.26 -10.10
N VAL A 116 3.11 -2.29 -10.77
CA VAL A 116 2.76 -1.31 -11.81
C VAL A 116 2.71 0.10 -11.24
N ILE A 117 1.97 0.26 -10.15
CA ILE A 117 1.77 1.55 -9.49
C ILE A 117 3.12 2.09 -9.03
N PHE A 118 3.95 1.25 -8.40
CA PHE A 118 5.29 1.63 -7.96
C PHE A 118 6.15 2.13 -9.11
N VAL A 119 6.23 1.39 -10.23
CA VAL A 119 7.04 1.79 -11.40
C VAL A 119 6.52 3.10 -11.99
N ALA A 120 5.21 3.23 -12.18
CA ALA A 120 4.59 4.44 -12.72
C ALA A 120 4.89 5.66 -11.84
N LEU A 121 4.70 5.53 -10.53
CA LEU A 121 4.95 6.62 -9.59
C LEU A 121 6.45 6.97 -9.48
N ARG A 122 7.36 5.99 -9.59
CA ARG A 122 8.81 6.25 -9.60
C ARG A 122 9.27 6.99 -10.85
N ILE A 123 8.64 6.74 -12.00
CA ILE A 123 8.88 7.53 -13.23
C ILE A 123 8.43 8.98 -13.00
N VAL A 124 7.24 9.19 -12.44
CA VAL A 124 6.72 10.54 -12.15
C VAL A 124 7.63 11.27 -11.16
N ASP A 125 8.02 10.62 -10.06
CA ASP A 125 8.97 11.13 -9.07
C ASP A 125 10.33 11.51 -9.68
N LEU A 126 10.88 10.68 -10.56
CA LEU A 126 12.12 10.98 -11.27
C LEU A 126 11.99 12.22 -12.14
N VAL A 127 10.93 12.31 -12.95
CA VAL A 127 10.66 13.46 -13.83
C VAL A 127 10.52 14.73 -13.01
N GLN A 128 9.76 14.70 -11.91
CA GLN A 128 9.59 15.86 -11.04
C GLN A 128 10.89 16.28 -10.35
N THR A 129 11.73 15.32 -9.93
CA THR A 129 13.05 15.60 -9.35
C THR A 129 13.95 16.30 -10.36
N VAL A 130 14.03 15.77 -11.59
CA VAL A 130 14.86 16.34 -12.66
C VAL A 130 14.39 17.75 -13.03
N LEU A 131 13.08 17.96 -13.10
CA LEU A 131 12.48 19.27 -13.40
C LEU A 131 12.41 20.20 -12.18
N ARG A 132 12.89 19.76 -11.00
CA ARG A 132 12.84 20.50 -9.72
C ARG A 132 11.43 20.99 -9.35
N LEU A 133 10.43 20.19 -9.70
CA LEU A 133 9.01 20.44 -9.38
C LEU A 133 8.62 19.96 -7.98
N GLN A 134 9.51 19.23 -7.31
CA GLN A 134 9.34 18.77 -5.92
C GLN A 134 10.55 19.13 -5.05
N PRO A 135 10.38 19.22 -3.71
CA PRO A 135 11.47 19.39 -2.76
C PRO A 135 12.53 18.30 -2.88
N ALA A 136 13.77 18.62 -2.51
CA ALA A 136 14.84 17.64 -2.46
C ALA A 136 14.53 16.55 -1.43
N LYS A 137 14.77 15.30 -1.81
CA LYS A 137 14.70 14.16 -0.90
C LYS A 137 15.78 14.30 0.16
N ARG A 138 15.42 14.09 1.43
CA ARG A 138 16.37 14.01 2.54
C ARG A 138 16.23 12.67 3.26
N ARG A 139 17.28 12.25 3.97
CA ARG A 139 17.22 11.10 4.87
C ARG A 139 16.49 11.47 6.17
N LEU A 140 16.12 10.46 6.95
CA LEU A 140 15.71 10.66 8.34
C LEU A 140 16.85 11.33 9.14
N THR A 141 16.48 12.35 9.89
CA THR A 141 17.30 13.00 10.93
C THR A 141 17.48 12.07 12.14
N GLU A 142 18.37 12.42 13.07
CA GLU A 142 18.54 11.59 14.27
C GLU A 142 17.31 11.68 15.19
N ASP A 143 16.75 12.86 15.40
CA ASP A 143 15.52 13.07 16.17
C ASP A 143 14.35 12.21 15.63
N GLU A 144 14.18 12.16 14.30
CA GLU A 144 13.18 11.28 13.67
C GLU A 144 13.46 9.79 13.92
N ARG A 145 14.73 9.38 13.95
CA ARG A 145 15.10 7.99 14.27
C ARG A 145 14.88 7.67 15.73
N GLU A 146 15.12 8.61 16.64
CA GLU A 146 14.86 8.46 18.06
C GLU A 146 13.37 8.27 18.35
N ILE A 147 12.49 8.92 17.59
CA ILE A 147 11.04 8.70 17.66
C ILE A 147 10.65 7.30 17.18
N LEU A 148 11.25 6.84 16.08
CA LEU A 148 10.84 5.59 15.42
C LEU A 148 11.45 4.34 16.06
N ARG A 149 12.66 4.44 16.63
CA ARG A 149 13.40 3.29 17.17
C ARG A 149 12.67 2.55 18.30
N PRO A 150 12.00 3.22 19.26
CA PRO A 150 11.19 2.52 20.27
C PRO A 150 10.04 1.71 19.66
N ILE A 151 9.47 2.17 18.54
CA ILE A 151 8.31 1.56 17.88
C ILE A 151 8.75 0.33 17.06
N PHE A 152 9.72 0.50 16.16
CA PHE A 152 10.10 -0.53 15.19
C PHE A 152 11.36 -1.31 15.59
N GLY A 153 12.15 -0.82 16.55
CA GLY A 153 13.41 -1.44 16.93
C GLY A 153 14.34 -1.55 15.72
N GLU A 154 14.89 -2.75 15.49
CA GLU A 154 15.75 -3.02 14.34
C GLU A 154 14.99 -3.56 13.12
N SER A 155 13.66 -3.68 13.16
CA SER A 155 12.89 -4.28 12.08
C SER A 155 12.78 -3.40 10.83
N LEU A 156 13.01 -2.09 10.97
CA LEU A 156 12.88 -1.10 9.91
C LEU A 156 14.25 -0.61 9.44
N ASN A 157 14.48 -0.53 8.14
CA ASN A 157 15.72 -0.03 7.58
C ASN A 157 15.73 1.50 7.47
N TYR A 158 15.94 2.18 8.59
CA TYR A 158 16.00 3.66 8.68
C TYR A 158 16.97 4.30 7.68
N GLY A 159 18.07 3.61 7.35
CA GLY A 159 19.07 4.11 6.42
C GLY A 159 18.54 4.26 4.99
N SER A 160 17.58 3.43 4.60
CA SER A 160 16.97 3.45 3.26
C SER A 160 15.88 4.50 3.12
N ILE A 161 15.29 4.96 4.22
CA ILE A 161 14.13 5.88 4.22
C ILE A 161 14.54 7.28 3.75
N GLU A 162 13.73 7.82 2.84
CA GLU A 162 13.84 9.17 2.29
C GLU A 162 12.53 9.93 2.49
N LEU A 163 12.60 11.18 2.93
CA LEU A 163 11.47 12.07 3.12
C LEU A 163 11.45 13.18 2.05
N VAL A 164 10.25 13.44 1.52
CA VAL A 164 9.93 14.63 0.73
C VAL A 164 8.92 15.45 1.53
N VAL A 165 9.37 16.56 2.12
CA VAL A 165 8.53 17.40 2.98
C VAL A 165 8.11 18.68 2.24
N GLY A 166 6.82 19.01 2.27
CA GLY A 166 6.25 20.20 1.64
C GLY A 166 5.52 19.90 0.33
N ARG A 167 5.44 20.87 -0.60
CA ARG A 167 4.63 20.74 -1.82
C ARG A 167 5.15 19.65 -2.77
N ILE A 168 4.46 18.53 -2.84
CA ILE A 168 4.82 17.32 -3.61
C ILE A 168 4.58 17.40 -5.13
N GLY A 169 4.53 18.61 -5.71
CA GLY A 169 4.45 18.81 -7.16
C GLY A 169 3.14 18.32 -7.79
N ILE A 170 3.22 17.61 -8.92
CA ILE A 170 2.09 17.00 -9.65
C ILE A 170 1.44 15.89 -8.82
N LEU A 171 2.17 15.25 -7.89
CA LEU A 171 1.61 14.28 -6.95
C LEU A 171 0.67 14.93 -5.92
N THR A 172 0.58 16.27 -5.87
CA THR A 172 -0.41 16.97 -5.03
C THR A 172 -1.86 16.65 -5.47
N ALA A 173 -2.06 16.06 -6.65
CA ALA A 173 -3.35 15.49 -7.07
C ALA A 173 -3.89 14.43 -6.09
N PHE A 174 -3.05 13.83 -5.25
CA PHE A 174 -3.42 13.02 -4.08
C PHE A 174 -3.91 13.87 -2.89
N ARG A 175 -4.52 15.04 -3.15
CA ARG A 175 -5.20 15.93 -2.18
C ARG A 175 -4.38 16.29 -0.94
N GLU A 176 -3.09 16.57 -1.09
CA GLU A 176 -2.21 16.96 0.03
C GLU A 176 -2.12 15.90 1.16
N ALA A 177 -2.53 14.66 0.89
CA ALA A 177 -2.36 13.57 1.83
C ALA A 177 -0.90 13.09 1.86
N ALA A 178 -0.43 12.71 3.04
CA ALA A 178 0.79 11.96 3.17
C ALA A 178 0.63 10.57 2.52
N PHE A 179 1.72 10.04 1.98
CA PHE A 179 1.75 8.67 1.48
C PHE A 179 3.18 8.14 1.39
N THR A 180 3.28 6.80 1.39
CA THR A 180 4.54 6.08 1.32
C THR A 180 4.64 5.25 0.05
N MET A 181 5.82 5.30 -0.56
CA MET A 181 6.17 4.52 -1.75
C MET A 181 7.47 3.77 -1.52
N GLY A 182 7.35 2.55 -1.01
CA GLY A 182 8.48 1.76 -0.58
C GLY A 182 9.25 2.48 0.54
N TYR A 183 10.45 2.96 0.23
CA TYR A 183 11.29 3.71 1.15
C TYR A 183 11.18 5.24 1.05
N THR A 184 10.41 5.77 0.10
CA THR A 184 10.21 7.22 0.00
C THR A 184 8.86 7.60 0.59
N ILE A 185 8.88 8.48 1.59
CA ILE A 185 7.70 9.02 2.26
C ILE A 185 7.50 10.47 1.82
N TYR A 186 6.26 10.80 1.45
CA TYR A 186 5.86 12.13 1.01
C TYR A 186 4.97 12.74 2.09
N LEU A 187 5.41 13.87 2.66
CA LEU A 187 4.77 14.56 3.78
C LEU A 187 4.46 16.01 3.38
N PRO A 188 3.26 16.29 2.83
CA PRO A 188 2.85 17.65 2.50
C PRO A 188 2.90 18.59 3.72
N THR A 189 2.48 18.07 4.87
CA THR A 189 2.69 18.67 6.18
C THR A 189 3.40 17.66 7.07
N TYR A 190 4.44 18.09 7.79
CA TYR A 190 5.17 17.24 8.71
C TYR A 190 4.45 17.19 10.08
N SER A 191 4.23 15.98 10.58
CA SER A 191 3.93 15.70 11.98
C SER A 191 4.56 14.36 12.36
N GLU A 192 4.89 14.17 13.63
CA GLU A 192 5.48 12.93 14.13
C GLU A 192 4.49 11.78 14.02
N GLN A 193 3.20 12.02 14.29
CA GLN A 193 2.13 11.04 14.15
C GLN A 193 2.04 10.53 12.70
N THR A 194 2.00 11.45 11.74
CA THR A 194 1.97 11.08 10.31
C THR A 194 3.25 10.37 9.90
N LEU A 195 4.43 10.78 10.40
CA LEU A 195 5.67 10.05 10.14
C LEU A 195 5.60 8.61 10.66
N VAL A 196 5.07 8.39 11.86
CA VAL A 196 4.87 7.05 12.43
C VAL A 196 3.92 6.22 11.54
N HIS A 197 2.78 6.78 11.14
CA HIS A 197 1.82 6.12 10.22
C HIS A 197 2.50 5.68 8.93
N GLU A 198 3.22 6.59 8.29
CA GLU A 198 3.92 6.33 7.03
C GLU A 198 5.10 5.34 7.21
N CYS A 199 5.75 5.31 8.36
CA CYS A 199 6.78 4.30 8.65
C CYS A 199 6.20 2.90 8.84
N VAL A 200 4.94 2.75 9.32
CA VAL A 200 4.25 1.45 9.29
C VAL A 200 4.11 0.95 7.86
N HIS A 201 3.88 1.85 6.91
CA HIS A 201 3.81 1.51 5.49
C HIS A 201 5.15 1.10 4.90
N THR A 202 6.26 1.76 5.28
CA THR A 202 7.60 1.30 4.91
C THR A 202 7.88 -0.08 5.51
N TRP A 203 7.55 -0.31 6.77
CA TRP A 203 7.65 -1.62 7.41
C TRP A 203 6.84 -2.67 6.63
N GLN A 204 5.56 -2.40 6.33
CA GLN A 204 4.71 -3.31 5.54
C GLN A 204 5.29 -3.59 4.15
N PHE A 205 6.00 -2.65 3.54
CA PHE A 205 6.73 -2.86 2.28
C PHE A 205 7.96 -3.75 2.45
N GLU A 206 8.74 -3.60 3.51
CA GLU A 206 9.91 -4.45 3.77
C GLU A 206 9.52 -5.92 3.94
N PHE A 207 8.43 -6.20 4.65
CA PHE A 207 7.96 -7.57 4.91
C PHE A 207 7.03 -8.11 3.82
N GLY A 208 6.19 -7.25 3.23
CA GLY A 208 5.14 -7.64 2.28
C GLY A 208 5.46 -7.36 0.81
N GLY A 209 6.56 -6.65 0.52
CA GLY A 209 6.94 -6.23 -0.82
C GLY A 209 5.88 -5.40 -1.53
N PHE A 210 5.74 -5.58 -2.84
CA PHE A 210 4.78 -4.84 -3.67
C PHE A 210 3.32 -5.15 -3.39
N ARG A 211 3.03 -6.28 -2.71
CA ARG A 211 1.66 -6.64 -2.31
C ARG A 211 1.03 -5.58 -1.41
N TYR A 212 1.83 -4.99 -0.52
CA TYR A 212 1.43 -3.85 0.31
C TYR A 212 0.94 -2.67 -0.56
N ILE A 213 1.77 -2.23 -1.51
CA ILE A 213 1.45 -1.08 -2.39
C ILE A 213 0.16 -1.32 -3.15
N GLY A 214 -0.03 -2.51 -3.70
CA GLY A 214 -1.27 -2.87 -4.39
C GLY A 214 -2.49 -2.86 -3.46
N SER A 215 -2.34 -3.38 -2.24
CA SER A 215 -3.41 -3.37 -1.24
C SER A 215 -3.75 -1.94 -0.76
N SER A 216 -2.76 -1.12 -0.41
CA SER A 216 -2.99 0.28 0.02
C SER A 216 -3.63 1.10 -1.09
N ALA A 217 -3.06 1.05 -2.29
CA ALA A 217 -3.57 1.83 -3.42
C ALA A 217 -4.98 1.41 -3.81
N LEU A 218 -5.29 0.11 -3.81
CA LEU A 218 -6.64 -0.36 -4.08
C LEU A 218 -7.61 0.03 -2.97
N HIS A 219 -7.24 -0.03 -1.68
CA HIS A 219 -8.13 0.42 -0.60
C HIS A 219 -8.37 1.93 -0.58
N GLN A 220 -7.36 2.73 -0.92
CA GLN A 220 -7.51 4.17 -1.13
C GLN A 220 -8.41 4.46 -2.36
N LEU A 221 -8.23 3.74 -3.47
CA LEU A 221 -9.08 3.87 -4.67
C LEU A 221 -10.51 3.36 -4.44
N ASP A 222 -10.71 2.30 -3.65
CA ASP A 222 -12.01 1.70 -3.35
C ASP A 222 -12.90 2.69 -2.57
N GLY A 223 -12.34 3.39 -1.58
CA GLY A 223 -13.03 4.46 -0.86
C GLY A 223 -13.30 5.72 -1.69
N LEU A 224 -12.49 5.98 -2.72
CA LEU A 224 -12.61 7.15 -3.60
C LEU A 224 -13.58 6.93 -4.79
N VAL A 225 -13.65 5.71 -5.33
CA VAL A 225 -14.28 5.46 -6.65
C VAL A 225 -15.41 4.43 -6.60
N PHE A 226 -15.25 3.34 -5.86
CA PHE A 226 -16.13 2.17 -5.99
C PHE A 226 -17.11 1.99 -4.82
N SER A 227 -16.74 2.44 -3.62
CA SER A 227 -17.55 2.33 -2.40
C SER A 227 -17.59 3.67 -1.63
N PRO A 228 -18.44 4.64 -2.05
CA PRO A 228 -18.60 5.90 -1.34
C PRO A 228 -19.05 5.64 0.10
N GLY A 229 -18.16 5.89 1.07
CA GLY A 229 -18.42 5.67 2.51
C GLY A 229 -17.58 4.57 3.18
N TYR A 230 -16.79 3.81 2.41
CA TYR A 230 -15.74 2.96 2.98
C TYR A 230 -14.61 3.83 3.52
N ASN A 231 -14.37 3.79 4.83
CA ASN A 231 -13.25 4.47 5.47
C ASN A 231 -12.17 3.43 5.83
N PRO A 232 -11.04 3.39 5.09
CA PRO A 232 -9.99 2.38 5.26
C PRO A 232 -9.21 2.54 6.57
N TYR A 233 -9.39 3.66 7.29
CA TYR A 233 -8.76 3.98 8.57
C TYR A 233 -9.55 3.45 9.78
N ARG A 234 -10.76 2.90 9.58
CA ARG A 234 -11.60 2.40 10.67
C ARG A 234 -11.10 1.05 11.21
N TRP A 235 -10.26 1.11 12.23
CA TRP A 235 -9.79 -0.08 12.95
C TRP A 235 -10.69 -0.48 14.14
N ARG A 236 -11.31 0.49 14.84
CA ARG A 236 -12.06 0.26 16.11
C ARG A 236 -13.09 -0.87 16.05
N PRO A 237 -13.99 -0.93 15.04
CA PRO A 237 -15.02 -1.98 15.00
C PRO A 237 -14.45 -3.40 14.93
N ARG A 238 -13.23 -3.58 14.40
CA ARG A 238 -12.56 -4.87 14.35
C ARG A 238 -11.87 -5.21 15.67
N MET A 239 -11.24 -4.21 16.29
CA MET A 239 -10.66 -4.39 17.63
C MET A 239 -11.74 -4.71 18.67
N ASP A 240 -12.91 -4.07 18.57
CA ASP A 240 -14.09 -4.38 19.41
C ASP A 240 -14.61 -5.81 19.20
N ALA A 241 -14.44 -6.35 17.99
CA ALA A 241 -14.75 -7.74 17.67
C ALA A 241 -13.68 -8.75 18.14
N GLY A 242 -12.60 -8.27 18.76
CA GLY A 242 -11.49 -9.09 19.25
C GLY A 242 -10.48 -9.50 18.18
N ASP A 243 -10.50 -8.86 17.01
CA ASP A 243 -9.48 -9.13 15.99
C ASP A 243 -8.09 -8.68 16.47
N SER A 244 -7.06 -9.40 16.05
CA SER A 244 -5.68 -8.95 16.22
C SER A 244 -5.33 -7.83 15.23
N TRP A 245 -4.34 -7.00 15.58
CA TRP A 245 -3.87 -5.93 14.70
C TRP A 245 -3.49 -6.44 13.30
N PHE A 246 -2.78 -7.55 13.21
CA PHE A 246 -2.37 -8.13 11.93
C PHE A 246 -3.55 -8.66 11.09
N ALA A 247 -4.68 -9.00 11.73
CA ALA A 247 -5.90 -9.45 11.07
C ALA A 247 -6.79 -8.32 10.55
N LEU A 248 -6.44 -7.05 10.83
CA LEU A 248 -7.15 -5.90 10.27
C LEU A 248 -7.15 -5.98 8.74
N ARG A 249 -8.34 -5.79 8.16
CA ARG A 249 -8.56 -5.93 6.72
C ARG A 249 -7.82 -4.92 5.85
N SER A 250 -7.53 -3.76 6.42
CA SER A 250 -6.94 -2.62 5.71
C SER A 250 -5.57 -2.33 6.30
N VAL A 251 -4.58 -2.23 5.43
CA VAL A 251 -3.22 -1.81 5.78
C VAL A 251 -3.17 -0.36 6.28
N GLU A 252 -4.10 0.49 5.84
CA GLU A 252 -4.31 1.84 6.40
C GLU A 252 -4.88 1.79 7.82
N ALA A 253 -5.77 0.83 8.12
CA ALA A 253 -6.28 0.65 9.47
C ALA A 253 -5.17 0.16 10.42
N GLN A 254 -4.25 -0.66 9.93
CA GLN A 254 -3.07 -1.08 10.70
C GLN A 254 -2.16 0.10 11.02
N ALA A 255 -1.82 0.93 10.03
CA ALA A 255 -1.00 2.12 10.22
C ALA A 255 -1.69 3.14 11.14
N LYS A 256 -2.99 3.39 10.93
CA LYS A 256 -3.77 4.31 11.77
C LYS A 256 -3.89 3.84 13.21
N PHE A 257 -4.01 2.54 13.45
CA PHE A 257 -4.01 2.02 14.80
C PHE A 257 -2.71 2.34 15.53
N ILE A 258 -1.57 2.21 14.87
CA ILE A 258 -0.26 2.53 15.46
C ILE A 258 -0.07 4.04 15.61
N GLU A 259 -0.56 4.84 14.68
CA GLU A 259 -0.64 6.30 14.82
C GLU A 259 -1.43 6.70 16.08
N ASP A 260 -2.59 6.08 16.30
CA ASP A 260 -3.45 6.36 17.45
C ASP A 260 -2.81 5.86 18.77
N VAL A 261 -2.14 4.71 18.76
CA VAL A 261 -1.35 4.23 19.92
C VAL A 261 -0.20 5.18 20.23
N TYR A 262 0.48 5.70 19.21
CA TYR A 262 1.53 6.70 19.38
C TYR A 262 0.97 8.01 19.95
N ALA A 263 -0.17 8.48 19.46
CA ALA A 263 -0.74 9.75 19.89
C ALA A 263 -1.34 9.70 21.31
N ASP A 264 -2.08 8.64 21.62
CA ASP A 264 -2.95 8.58 22.81
C ASP A 264 -2.56 7.50 23.83
N GLY A 265 -1.56 6.66 23.51
CA GLY A 265 -1.06 5.64 24.43
C GLY A 265 -0.29 6.25 25.61
N ILE A 266 -0.33 5.56 26.75
CA ILE A 266 0.18 6.05 28.04
C ILE A 266 1.19 5.06 28.59
N PHE A 267 2.20 5.57 29.30
CA PHE A 267 3.09 4.79 30.14
C PHE A 267 2.85 5.06 31.62
N HIS A 268 2.52 4.02 32.38
CA HIS A 268 2.37 4.09 33.83
C HIS A 268 3.67 3.68 34.51
N PHE A 269 4.25 4.57 35.33
CA PHE A 269 5.42 4.22 36.13
C PHE A 269 5.02 3.31 37.29
N SER A 270 5.92 2.40 37.68
CA SER A 270 5.71 1.53 38.84
C SER A 270 5.92 2.26 40.18
N ASP A 271 6.63 3.38 40.14
CA ASP A 271 6.83 4.25 41.29
C ASP A 271 5.63 5.18 41.47
N LEU A 272 5.07 5.20 42.69
CA LEU A 272 3.90 5.99 43.06
C LEU A 272 4.20 7.50 43.12
N GLU A 273 5.48 7.90 43.12
CA GLU A 273 5.88 9.31 43.15
C GLU A 273 6.01 9.92 41.74
N THR A 274 6.12 9.10 40.70
CA THR A 274 6.28 9.57 39.32
C THR A 274 4.93 9.62 38.62
N ALA A 275 4.58 10.79 38.07
CA ALA A 275 3.35 10.94 37.31
C ALA A 275 3.41 10.14 36.00
N ASP A 276 2.29 9.56 35.60
CA ASP A 276 2.13 8.84 34.34
C ASP A 276 2.51 9.72 33.15
N ASP A 277 3.19 9.12 32.17
CA ASP A 277 3.60 9.81 30.95
C ASP A 277 2.52 9.61 29.88
N MET A 278 1.89 10.73 29.48
CA MET A 278 0.85 10.80 28.46
C MET A 278 1.35 11.52 27.19
N SER A 279 2.66 11.71 27.05
CA SER A 279 3.22 12.33 25.85
C SER A 279 3.16 11.37 24.65
N PRO A 280 3.10 11.89 23.40
CA PRO A 280 3.13 11.05 22.22
C PRO A 280 4.37 10.14 22.20
N GLY A 281 4.14 8.84 21.95
CA GLY A 281 5.16 7.81 21.94
C GLY A 281 5.49 7.19 23.29
N SER A 282 4.94 7.71 24.40
CA SER A 282 5.17 7.16 25.75
C SER A 282 4.82 5.67 25.86
N PHE A 283 3.78 5.20 25.16
CA PHE A 283 3.42 3.77 25.11
C PHE A 283 4.57 2.84 24.71
N PHE A 284 5.55 3.31 23.93
CA PHE A 284 6.60 2.48 23.35
C PHE A 284 7.90 2.43 24.18
N ARG A 285 7.82 2.60 25.50
CA ARG A 285 8.98 2.54 26.41
C ARG A 285 9.27 1.12 26.90
N GLU A 286 10.56 0.79 27.02
CA GLU A 286 11.03 -0.50 27.55
C GLU A 286 12.02 -0.36 28.72
N ASP A 287 12.63 0.81 28.85
CA ASP A 287 13.76 1.10 29.71
C ASP A 287 13.38 1.40 31.16
N ASP A 288 12.08 1.56 31.44
CA ASP A 288 11.57 1.93 32.75
C ASP A 288 10.72 0.83 33.40
N SER A 289 10.78 0.75 34.72
CA SER A 289 9.85 -0.08 35.50
C SER A 289 8.45 0.52 35.40
N GLY A 290 7.60 -0.04 34.55
CA GLY A 290 6.24 0.45 34.32
C GLY A 290 5.37 -0.48 33.47
N SER A 291 4.24 0.03 33.00
CA SER A 291 3.32 -0.69 32.13
C SER A 291 2.65 0.22 31.10
N ASN A 292 2.49 -0.30 29.89
CA ASN A 292 1.90 0.44 28.77
C ASN A 292 0.38 0.29 28.78
N SER A 293 -0.33 1.35 28.42
CA SER A 293 -1.79 1.39 28.44
C SER A 293 -2.37 2.10 27.23
N PHE A 294 -3.35 1.46 26.59
CA PHE A 294 -4.13 2.03 25.48
C PHE A 294 -5.55 1.46 25.55
N VAL A 295 -6.33 1.93 26.53
CA VAL A 295 -7.61 1.32 26.91
C VAL A 295 -8.69 1.54 25.82
N PRO A 296 -9.51 0.52 25.49
CA PRO A 296 -9.53 -0.85 26.02
C PRO A 296 -8.64 -1.85 25.26
N TYR A 297 -7.80 -1.39 24.33
CA TYR A 297 -7.05 -2.22 23.38
C TYR A 297 -5.59 -2.45 23.78
N THR A 298 -5.24 -2.32 25.07
CA THR A 298 -3.87 -2.40 25.57
C THR A 298 -3.18 -3.69 25.14
N GLN A 299 -3.87 -4.83 25.20
CA GLN A 299 -3.31 -6.11 24.78
C GLN A 299 -3.01 -6.14 23.28
N GLN A 300 -3.95 -5.71 22.45
CA GLN A 300 -3.80 -5.65 21.00
C GLN A 300 -2.66 -4.69 20.60
N ALA A 301 -2.51 -3.57 21.32
CA ALA A 301 -1.43 -2.61 21.10
C ALA A 301 -0.05 -3.21 21.43
N ASN A 302 0.07 -3.88 22.57
CA ASN A 302 1.31 -4.57 22.94
C ASN A 302 1.67 -5.70 21.97
N ASP A 303 0.67 -6.46 21.50
CA ASP A 303 0.89 -7.52 20.51
C ASP A 303 1.29 -6.95 19.15
N ALA A 304 0.68 -5.84 18.71
CA ALA A 304 1.07 -5.13 17.49
C ALA A 304 2.51 -4.62 17.57
N TRP A 305 2.88 -4.00 18.70
CA TRP A 305 4.23 -3.50 18.93
C TRP A 305 5.27 -4.61 18.89
N ARG A 306 4.98 -5.78 19.49
CA ARG A 306 5.86 -6.95 19.40
C ARG A 306 6.07 -7.41 17.95
N ILE A 307 5.01 -7.42 17.15
CA ILE A 307 5.10 -7.80 15.73
C ILE A 307 5.97 -6.79 14.98
N LEU A 308 5.73 -5.49 15.18
CA LEU A 308 6.50 -4.43 14.52
C LEU A 308 7.99 -4.51 14.81
N ARG A 309 8.42 -5.11 15.93
CA ARG A 309 9.83 -5.24 16.29
C ARG A 309 10.47 -6.57 15.88
N THR A 310 9.68 -7.51 15.38
CA THR A 310 10.18 -8.84 14.99
C THR A 310 10.64 -8.82 13.53
N ARG A 311 11.87 -9.29 13.26
CA ARG A 311 12.38 -9.55 11.91
C ARG A 311 12.05 -10.96 11.44
#